data_AF-A0A5Q0GIH7-F1
#
_entry.id   AF-A0A5Q0GIH7-F1
#
_cell.length_a   1.000
_cell.length_b   1.000
_cell.length_c   1.000
_cell.angle_alpha   90.00
_cell.angle_beta   90.00
_cell.angle_gamma   90.00
#
_symmetry.space_group_name_H-M   'P 1'
#
loop_
_entity.id
_entity.type
_entity.pdbx_description
1 polymer ?
#
loop_
_entity_poly.entity_id
_entity_poly.type
_entity_poly.pdbx_seq_one_letter_code
_entity_poly.pdbx_strand_id
1 'polypeptide(L)'
;MARENKYLFQPKLLVILWLISLSSIPIGMTPSMGQVTFRPPKAQAPKKSIGGASRDASSCGADVSATIQASVTPLLPKTNIGLTVAERPTIFVYVPQTNAKTALFALQDERGKQSYQRILHLSKKPGVIEIKLPSSVSALKIGQNYQWSLVMICTEELEPDSPWVSGWIRRVESHRNLSHQPTVQLASKLANMGIWYDSLATLAELKRKQPNNPTVTTSWQELLRSVDLSAIAEVPLAN
;
A
#
# COMPACT_ATOMS: atom_id res chain seq x y z
N MET A 1 -1.32 -39.91 97.38
CA MET A 1 -0.27 -40.09 96.37
C MET A 1 -0.94 -40.09 95.00
N ALA A 2 -0.43 -39.28 94.06
CA ALA A 2 -0.88 -39.09 92.66
C ALA A 2 -2.21 -38.32 92.45
N ARG A 3 -2.36 -37.44 91.45
CA ARG A 3 -1.44 -36.61 90.64
C ARG A 3 -2.34 -35.59 89.90
N GLU A 4 -1.80 -34.39 89.78
CA GLU A 4 -2.20 -33.17 89.07
C GLU A 4 -3.31 -33.14 87.99
N ASN A 5 -4.14 -32.11 88.13
CA ASN A 5 -4.72 -31.19 87.14
C ASN A 5 -4.20 -31.30 85.69
N LYS A 6 -5.14 -31.43 84.73
CA LYS A 6 -5.11 -30.69 83.45
C LYS A 6 -6.53 -30.37 82.99
N TYR A 7 -6.87 -29.08 83.03
CA TYR A 7 -8.04 -28.49 82.41
C TYR A 7 -7.75 -28.08 80.96
N LEU A 8 -8.80 -28.18 80.13
CA LEU A 8 -9.18 -27.27 79.03
C LEU A 8 -8.16 -27.02 77.89
N PHE A 9 -8.51 -27.47 76.68
CA PHE A 9 -8.81 -26.58 75.54
C PHE A 9 -9.21 -27.40 74.30
N GLN A 10 -10.43 -27.19 73.78
CA GLN A 10 -10.81 -27.61 72.43
C GLN A 10 -10.62 -26.44 71.47
N PRO A 11 -9.93 -26.60 70.32
CA PRO A 11 -10.03 -25.66 69.23
C PRO A 11 -11.11 -26.12 68.23
N LYS A 12 -12.13 -25.28 68.04
CA LYS A 12 -13.07 -25.38 66.93
C LYS A 12 -12.30 -25.15 65.63
N LEU A 13 -12.32 -26.13 64.72
CA LEU A 13 -11.76 -26.01 63.38
C LEU A 13 -12.69 -25.12 62.54
N LEU A 14 -12.29 -23.87 62.32
CA LEU A 14 -12.95 -22.91 61.43
C LEU A 14 -12.61 -23.27 59.97
N VAL A 15 -13.60 -23.72 59.21
CA VAL A 15 -13.49 -23.93 57.76
C VAL A 15 -13.65 -22.56 57.10
N ILE A 16 -12.56 -22.02 56.54
CA ILE A 16 -12.58 -20.79 55.74
C ILE A 16 -12.85 -21.18 54.28
N LEU A 17 -14.08 -20.96 53.82
CA LEU A 17 -14.44 -21.03 52.39
C LEU A 17 -13.82 -19.81 51.68
N TRP A 18 -12.84 -20.04 50.81
CA TRP A 18 -12.37 -19.04 49.84
C TRP A 18 -13.39 -18.91 48.71
N LEU A 19 -14.24 -17.89 48.78
CA LEU A 19 -15.03 -17.43 47.64
C LEU A 19 -14.09 -16.75 46.64
N ILE A 20 -13.64 -17.49 45.64
CA ILE A 20 -12.97 -16.92 44.46
C ILE A 20 -14.05 -16.17 43.68
N SER A 21 -14.17 -14.86 43.92
CA SER A 21 -14.95 -13.98 43.05
C SER A 21 -14.26 -13.99 41.68
N LEU A 22 -14.83 -14.74 40.74
CA LEU A 22 -14.45 -14.71 39.33
C LEU A 22 -14.83 -13.32 38.79
N SER A 23 -13.94 -12.34 38.96
CA SER A 23 -14.09 -11.03 38.36
C SER A 23 -14.01 -11.22 36.86
N SER A 24 -15.17 -11.21 36.19
CA SER A 24 -15.26 -11.15 34.75
C SER A 24 -14.51 -9.91 34.29
N ILE A 25 -13.26 -10.07 33.86
CA ILE A 25 -12.53 -9.02 33.18
C ILE A 25 -13.33 -8.79 31.90
N PRO A 26 -13.97 -7.61 31.70
CA PRO A 26 -14.61 -7.35 30.42
C PRO A 26 -13.48 -7.40 29.39
N ILE A 27 -13.59 -8.34 28.45
CA ILE A 27 -12.76 -8.39 27.26
C ILE A 27 -13.10 -7.10 26.51
N GLY A 28 -12.39 -6.03 26.82
CA GLY A 28 -12.45 -4.80 26.06
C GLY A 28 -12.10 -5.16 24.63
N MET A 29 -13.04 -4.93 23.72
CA MET A 29 -12.78 -5.00 22.29
C MET A 29 -11.60 -4.08 21.99
N THR A 30 -10.41 -4.65 21.84
CA THR A 30 -9.26 -3.88 21.39
C THR A 30 -9.59 -3.38 20.00
N PRO A 31 -9.54 -2.06 19.74
CA PRO A 31 -9.79 -1.55 18.40
C PRO A 31 -8.79 -2.19 17.45
N SER A 32 -9.29 -2.80 16.37
CA SER A 32 -8.47 -3.38 15.30
C SER A 32 -7.56 -2.30 14.73
N MET A 33 -6.28 -2.30 15.13
CA MET A 33 -5.31 -1.25 14.78
C MET A 33 -4.78 -1.34 13.34
N GLY A 34 -5.37 -2.19 12.48
CA GLY A 34 -4.84 -2.51 11.14
C GLY A 34 -5.88 -2.52 10.03
N GLN A 35 -6.67 -1.45 9.87
CA GLN A 35 -7.64 -1.35 8.76
C GLN A 35 -7.46 -0.03 8.01
N VAL A 36 -6.52 -0.01 7.06
CA VAL A 36 -6.39 1.09 6.10
C VAL A 36 -7.23 0.75 4.89
N THR A 37 -8.34 1.47 4.67
CA THR A 37 -9.17 1.36 3.47
C THR A 37 -9.19 2.70 2.73
N PHE A 38 -9.29 2.66 1.41
CA PHE A 38 -9.33 3.87 0.60
C PHE A 38 -10.74 4.40 0.44
N ARG A 39 -10.91 5.71 0.63
CA ARG A 39 -12.15 6.42 0.27
C ARG A 39 -11.89 7.25 -0.99
N PRO A 40 -12.42 6.84 -2.15
CA PRO A 40 -12.21 7.57 -3.39
C PRO A 40 -12.72 9.01 -3.28
N PRO A 41 -11.93 10.02 -3.71
CA PRO A 41 -12.43 11.37 -3.85
C PRO A 41 -13.42 11.43 -5.02
N LYS A 42 -14.27 12.47 -5.07
CA LYS A 42 -15.18 12.72 -6.21
C LYS A 42 -14.46 13.00 -7.54
N ALA A 43 -13.13 13.08 -7.55
CA ALA A 43 -12.34 13.33 -8.75
C ALA A 43 -12.36 12.09 -9.67
N GLN A 44 -12.60 12.33 -10.96
CA GLN A 44 -12.45 11.32 -12.00
C GLN A 44 -11.20 11.63 -12.84
N ALA A 45 -10.56 10.58 -13.37
CA ALA A 45 -9.49 10.77 -14.34
C ALA A 45 -9.99 11.62 -15.53
N PRO A 46 -9.17 12.55 -16.05
CA PRO A 46 -9.48 13.24 -17.29
C PRO A 46 -9.85 12.25 -18.41
N LYS A 47 -10.94 12.53 -19.12
CA LYS A 47 -11.39 11.71 -20.24
C LYS A 47 -10.34 11.76 -21.36
N LYS A 48 -9.83 10.60 -21.76
CA LYS A 48 -9.19 10.43 -23.07
C LYS A 48 -10.05 9.51 -23.92
N SER A 49 -10.02 9.72 -25.23
CA SER A 49 -10.44 8.70 -26.18
C SER A 49 -9.58 7.46 -25.95
N ILE A 50 -10.20 6.35 -25.59
CA ILE A 50 -9.52 5.06 -25.56
C ILE A 50 -9.23 4.74 -27.04
N GLY A 51 -7.97 4.75 -27.44
CA GLY A 51 -7.60 4.15 -28.73
C GLY A 51 -7.99 2.67 -28.68
N GLY A 52 -8.73 2.19 -29.67
CA GLY A 52 -9.40 0.87 -29.70
C GLY A 52 -8.49 -0.37 -29.70
N ALA A 53 -7.24 -0.27 -29.28
CA ALA A 53 -6.31 -1.40 -29.18
C ALA A 53 -6.23 -1.87 -27.71
N SER A 54 -7.24 -2.60 -27.25
CA SER A 54 -7.10 -3.48 -26.09
C SER A 54 -6.35 -4.73 -26.56
N ARG A 55 -5.02 -4.66 -26.61
CA ARG A 55 -4.20 -5.86 -26.71
C ARG A 55 -3.74 -6.18 -25.30
N ASP A 56 -3.99 -7.41 -24.89
CA ASP A 56 -3.70 -7.92 -23.57
C ASP A 56 -2.28 -7.50 -23.17
N ALA A 57 -2.12 -6.87 -22.01
CA ALA A 57 -0.82 -6.47 -21.47
C ALA A 57 -0.04 -7.72 -21.02
N SER A 58 0.16 -8.68 -21.92
CA SER A 58 0.92 -9.89 -21.70
C SER A 58 2.35 -9.50 -21.35
N SER A 59 2.93 -10.15 -20.35
CA SER A 59 4.34 -9.96 -20.00
C SER A 59 5.21 -10.24 -21.24
N CYS A 60 6.36 -9.55 -21.36
CA CYS A 60 7.33 -9.75 -22.44
C CYS A 60 7.87 -11.20 -22.50
N GLY A 61 7.08 -12.13 -23.04
CA GLY A 61 7.42 -13.50 -23.39
C GLY A 61 7.92 -14.42 -22.27
N ALA A 62 7.70 -14.09 -20.99
CA ALA A 62 8.11 -15.00 -19.91
C ALA A 62 7.09 -16.13 -19.74
N ASP A 63 7.56 -17.37 -19.55
CA ASP A 63 6.71 -18.51 -19.23
C ASP A 63 5.84 -18.17 -18.00
N VAL A 64 4.57 -17.85 -18.25
CA VAL A 64 3.62 -17.46 -17.23
C VAL A 64 3.18 -18.73 -16.51
N SER A 65 4.01 -19.20 -15.58
CA SER A 65 3.60 -20.23 -14.65
C SER A 65 2.52 -19.66 -13.73
N ALA A 66 1.26 -19.67 -14.18
CA ALA A 66 -0.01 -19.54 -13.46
C ALA A 66 -0.01 -18.76 -12.12
N THR A 67 0.68 -17.62 -12.01
CA THR A 67 0.82 -16.91 -10.73
C THR A 67 0.35 -15.46 -10.79
N ILE A 68 -0.57 -15.18 -9.87
CA ILE A 68 -0.93 -13.91 -9.23
C ILE A 68 -1.43 -12.77 -10.14
N GLN A 69 -0.73 -12.38 -11.21
CA GLN A 69 -1.22 -11.43 -12.22
C GLN A 69 -0.22 -11.45 -13.39
N ALA A 70 -0.66 -11.80 -14.60
CA ALA A 70 0.24 -11.98 -15.75
C ALA A 70 0.69 -10.66 -16.41
N SER A 71 0.07 -9.54 -16.03
CA SER A 71 0.24 -8.25 -16.67
C SER A 71 0.86 -7.20 -15.76
N VAL A 72 1.66 -6.32 -16.36
CA VAL A 72 2.10 -5.08 -15.70
C VAL A 72 0.86 -4.31 -15.24
N THR A 73 0.81 -3.92 -13.96
CA THR A 73 -0.43 -3.39 -13.36
C THR A 73 -0.12 -2.15 -12.51
N PRO A 74 -0.80 -1.01 -12.74
CA PRO A 74 -0.64 0.17 -11.91
C PRO A 74 -1.27 -0.08 -10.52
N LEU A 75 -0.59 0.31 -9.44
CA LEU A 75 -1.21 0.30 -8.11
C LEU A 75 -2.04 1.58 -7.94
N LEU A 76 -3.20 1.60 -8.59
CA LEU A 76 -4.15 2.71 -8.58
C LEU A 76 -5.58 2.26 -8.29
N PRO A 77 -6.43 3.16 -7.77
CA PRO A 77 -7.86 2.92 -7.73
C PRO A 77 -8.45 2.71 -9.12
N LYS A 78 -9.59 2.01 -9.21
CA LYS A 78 -10.35 1.80 -10.46
C LYS A 78 -10.66 3.07 -11.25
N THR A 79 -10.73 4.22 -10.59
CA THR A 79 -10.92 5.54 -11.23
C THR A 79 -9.71 6.00 -12.05
N ASN A 80 -8.59 5.28 -11.98
CA ASN A 80 -7.30 5.56 -12.62
C ASN A 80 -6.70 6.94 -12.29
N ILE A 81 -7.10 7.52 -11.16
CA ILE A 81 -6.58 8.78 -10.63
C ILE A 81 -6.34 8.67 -9.13
N GLY A 82 -5.19 9.18 -8.70
CA GLY A 82 -4.85 9.35 -7.28
C GLY A 82 -4.57 10.81 -6.96
N LEU A 83 -4.91 11.23 -5.74
CA LEU A 83 -4.49 12.53 -5.22
C LEU A 83 -3.17 12.40 -4.47
N THR A 84 -2.43 13.50 -4.43
CA THR A 84 -1.21 13.62 -3.64
C THR A 84 -1.07 14.99 -2.99
N VAL A 85 -0.45 15.07 -1.81
CA VAL A 85 -0.01 16.37 -1.23
C VAL A 85 1.48 16.61 -1.43
N ALA A 86 2.25 15.54 -1.67
CA ALA A 86 3.67 15.61 -1.99
C ALA A 86 3.94 16.42 -3.28
N GLU A 87 5.04 17.17 -3.26
CA GLU A 87 5.57 17.86 -4.45
C GLU A 87 5.96 16.90 -5.56
N ARG A 88 6.36 15.69 -5.17
CA ARG A 88 6.96 14.63 -6.00
C ARG A 88 6.48 13.29 -5.47
N PRO A 89 5.26 12.85 -5.83
CA PRO A 89 4.73 11.57 -5.35
C PRO A 89 5.61 10.41 -5.82
N THR A 90 5.61 9.33 -5.04
CA THR A 90 6.13 8.04 -5.46
C THR A 90 5.04 7.29 -6.22
N ILE A 91 5.38 6.76 -7.39
CA ILE A 91 4.49 5.92 -8.19
C ILE A 91 4.81 4.45 -7.91
N PHE A 92 3.79 3.60 -7.88
CA PHE A 92 3.91 2.17 -7.63
C PHE A 92 3.31 1.37 -8.79
N VAL A 93 4.07 0.40 -9.29
CA VAL A 93 3.65 -0.48 -10.39
C VAL A 93 4.04 -1.91 -10.06
N TYR A 94 3.12 -2.85 -10.25
CA TYR A 94 3.43 -4.26 -10.23
C TYR A 94 4.03 -4.67 -11.57
N VAL A 95 5.22 -5.26 -11.51
CA VAL A 95 5.91 -5.86 -12.65
C VAL A 95 5.83 -7.38 -12.49
N PRO A 96 5.17 -8.10 -13.43
CA PRO A 96 5.12 -9.55 -13.40
C PRO A 96 6.49 -10.15 -13.78
N GLN A 97 6.60 -11.47 -13.74
CA GLN A 97 7.74 -12.15 -14.31
C GLN A 97 7.84 -11.80 -15.79
N THR A 98 9.03 -11.38 -16.24
CA THR A 98 9.23 -10.81 -17.57
C THR A 98 10.67 -11.03 -18.04
N ASN A 99 10.87 -11.11 -19.36
CA ASN A 99 12.20 -11.07 -19.97
C ASN A 99 12.68 -9.64 -20.23
N ALA A 100 11.81 -8.63 -20.08
CA ALA A 100 12.20 -7.23 -20.23
C ALA A 100 13.27 -6.86 -19.21
N LYS A 101 14.37 -6.28 -19.69
CA LYS A 101 15.45 -5.79 -18.82
C LYS A 101 15.21 -4.35 -18.36
N THR A 102 14.45 -3.60 -19.16
CA THR A 102 14.22 -2.18 -18.91
C THR A 102 12.77 -1.78 -19.17
N ALA A 103 12.39 -0.62 -18.64
CA ALA A 103 11.12 0.03 -18.93
C ALA A 103 11.33 1.54 -19.08
N LEU A 104 10.57 2.17 -19.96
CA LEU A 104 10.52 3.62 -20.10
C LEU A 104 9.41 4.17 -19.20
N PHE A 105 9.80 4.99 -18.22
CA PHE A 105 8.87 5.80 -17.43
C PHE A 105 8.80 7.21 -18.01
N ALA A 106 7.60 7.74 -18.17
CA ALA A 106 7.37 9.12 -18.57
C ALA A 106 6.33 9.79 -17.68
N LEU A 107 6.46 11.10 -17.51
CA LEU A 107 5.52 11.97 -16.81
C LEU A 107 5.27 13.21 -17.68
N GLN A 108 4.00 13.51 -17.89
CA GLN A 108 3.54 14.65 -18.69
C GLN A 108 2.49 15.46 -17.91
N ASP A 109 2.40 16.74 -18.25
CA ASP A 109 1.29 17.58 -17.77
C ASP A 109 -0.02 17.30 -18.52
N GLU A 110 -1.10 17.95 -18.09
CA GLU A 110 -2.43 17.84 -18.71
C GLU A 110 -2.48 18.25 -20.19
N ARG A 111 -1.51 19.04 -20.66
CA ARG A 111 -1.40 19.48 -22.06
C ARG A 111 -0.59 18.49 -22.90
N GLY A 112 -0.11 17.40 -22.30
CA GLY A 112 0.74 16.42 -22.97
C GLY A 112 2.20 16.84 -23.07
N LYS A 113 2.61 17.95 -22.43
CA LYS A 113 4.01 18.35 -22.42
C LYS A 113 4.78 17.43 -21.47
N GLN A 114 5.73 16.70 -22.04
CA GLN A 114 6.62 15.84 -21.27
C GLN A 114 7.39 16.69 -20.24
N SER A 115 7.20 16.34 -18.96
CA SER A 115 7.87 16.97 -17.83
C SER A 115 9.08 16.17 -17.37
N TYR A 116 9.07 14.85 -17.60
CA TYR A 116 10.17 13.96 -17.21
C TYR A 116 10.09 12.63 -17.97
N GLN A 117 11.23 12.02 -18.24
CA GLN A 117 11.34 10.64 -18.75
C GLN A 117 12.60 9.97 -18.23
N ARG A 118 12.57 8.65 -18.06
CA ARG A 118 13.72 7.86 -17.61
C ARG A 118 13.58 6.39 -18.00
N ILE A 119 14.71 5.77 -18.35
CA ILE A 119 14.84 4.30 -18.39
C ILE A 119 15.04 3.74 -16.98
N LEU A 120 14.20 2.79 -16.61
CA LEU A 120 14.26 2.00 -15.38
C LEU A 120 14.85 0.64 -15.70
N HIS A 121 15.74 0.14 -14.84
CA HIS A 121 16.23 -1.22 -14.91
C HIS A 121 15.30 -2.12 -14.09
N LEU A 122 14.86 -3.22 -14.68
CA LEU A 122 13.92 -4.15 -14.06
C LEU A 122 14.65 -5.32 -13.41
N SER A 123 14.11 -5.79 -12.29
CA SER A 123 14.53 -7.04 -11.69
C SER A 123 13.95 -8.22 -12.46
N LYS A 124 14.66 -9.36 -12.43
CA LYS A 124 14.14 -10.62 -12.97
C LYS A 124 12.99 -11.21 -12.13
N LYS A 125 12.86 -10.79 -10.87
CA LYS A 125 11.82 -11.30 -9.95
C LYS A 125 10.56 -10.43 -10.04
N PRO A 126 9.36 -11.03 -10.10
CA PRO A 126 8.12 -10.28 -10.02
C PRO A 126 8.03 -9.51 -8.71
N GLY A 127 7.46 -8.31 -8.76
CA GLY A 127 7.39 -7.44 -7.59
C GLY A 127 6.71 -6.11 -7.86
N VAL A 128 6.35 -5.42 -6.78
CA VAL A 128 5.90 -4.02 -6.84
C VAL A 128 7.12 -3.11 -6.81
N ILE A 129 7.37 -2.37 -7.88
CA ILE A 129 8.46 -1.40 -7.96
C ILE A 129 8.02 -0.01 -7.48
N GLU A 130 8.97 0.75 -6.93
CA GLU A 130 8.80 2.16 -6.60
C GLU A 130 9.49 3.06 -7.61
N ILE A 131 8.78 4.07 -8.10
CA ILE A 131 9.30 5.05 -9.04
C ILE A 131 9.24 6.41 -8.35
N LYS A 132 10.41 6.89 -7.91
CA LYS A 132 10.58 8.20 -7.27
C LYS A 132 10.96 9.23 -8.31
N LEU A 133 10.26 10.37 -8.32
CA LEU A 133 10.63 11.52 -9.13
C LEU A 133 11.87 12.19 -8.51
N PRO A 134 12.97 12.39 -9.27
CA PRO A 134 14.17 13.03 -8.73
C PRO A 134 13.91 14.51 -8.43
N SER A 135 14.80 15.11 -7.65
CA SER A 135 14.77 16.55 -7.31
C SER A 135 14.88 17.46 -8.55
N SER A 136 15.44 16.96 -9.66
CA SER A 136 15.58 17.68 -10.92
C SER A 136 14.27 17.91 -11.68
N VAL A 137 13.23 17.11 -11.45
CA VAL A 137 11.88 17.42 -11.99
C VAL A 137 11.41 18.73 -11.34
N SER A 138 10.45 19.48 -11.88
CA SER A 138 9.84 20.57 -11.07
C SER A 138 8.81 20.00 -10.11
N ALA A 139 8.58 20.66 -8.97
CA ALA A 139 7.47 20.27 -8.09
C ALA A 139 6.14 20.31 -8.87
N LEU A 140 5.31 19.27 -8.71
CA LEU A 140 3.99 19.23 -9.34
C LEU A 140 3.16 20.41 -8.83
N LYS A 141 2.41 21.07 -9.71
CA LYS A 141 1.59 22.22 -9.31
C LYS A 141 0.31 21.78 -8.61
N ILE A 142 -0.03 22.46 -7.52
CA ILE A 142 -1.30 22.26 -6.82
C ILE A 142 -2.46 22.54 -7.79
N GLY A 143 -3.48 21.68 -7.79
CA GLY A 143 -4.67 21.78 -8.63
C GLY A 143 -4.49 21.29 -10.06
N GLN A 144 -3.26 20.93 -10.48
CA GLN A 144 -2.98 20.45 -11.83
C GLN A 144 -2.98 18.92 -11.91
N ASN A 145 -3.45 18.40 -13.05
CA ASN A 145 -3.39 16.98 -13.38
C ASN A 145 -2.10 16.67 -14.15
N TYR A 146 -1.50 15.53 -13.84
CA TYR A 146 -0.37 14.96 -14.55
C TYR A 146 -0.69 13.51 -14.90
N GLN A 147 -0.16 13.03 -16.02
CA GLN A 147 -0.26 11.63 -16.39
C GLN A 147 1.14 11.02 -16.41
N TRP A 148 1.29 9.87 -15.76
CA TRP A 148 2.47 9.06 -15.89
C TRP A 148 2.17 7.83 -16.75
N SER A 149 3.19 7.30 -17.42
CA SER A 149 3.15 6.02 -18.11
C SER A 149 4.40 5.22 -17.81
N LEU A 150 4.26 3.90 -17.84
CA LEU A 150 5.36 2.95 -17.83
C LEU A 150 5.17 2.01 -19.01
N VAL A 151 6.15 1.95 -19.90
CA VAL A 151 6.17 1.03 -21.05
C VAL A 151 7.31 0.04 -20.87
N MET A 152 7.02 -1.25 -20.96
CA MET A 152 8.00 -2.33 -20.87
C MET A 152 8.79 -2.41 -22.17
N ILE A 153 10.11 -2.49 -22.11
CA ILE A 153 10.95 -2.66 -23.31
C ILE A 153 11.26 -4.16 -23.42
N CYS A 154 10.49 -4.85 -24.27
CA CYS A 154 10.54 -6.32 -24.40
C CYS A 154 11.73 -6.82 -25.20
N THR A 155 12.18 -6.05 -26.20
CA THR A 155 13.31 -6.37 -27.07
C THR A 155 14.45 -5.35 -26.87
N GLU A 156 15.29 -5.13 -27.89
CA GLU A 156 16.37 -4.13 -27.84
C GLU A 156 15.83 -2.69 -27.91
N GLU A 157 14.65 -2.49 -28.50
CA GLU A 157 14.04 -1.18 -28.73
C GLU A 157 12.56 -1.16 -28.29
N LEU A 158 11.97 0.04 -28.25
CA LEU A 158 10.56 0.22 -27.92
C LEU A 158 9.68 -0.18 -29.10
N GLU A 159 8.78 -1.13 -28.88
CA GLU A 159 7.90 -1.65 -29.93
C GLU A 159 6.46 -1.11 -29.78
N PRO A 160 5.70 -0.95 -30.88
CA PRO A 160 4.32 -0.45 -30.82
C PRO A 160 3.36 -1.30 -29.96
N ASP A 161 3.63 -2.58 -29.81
CA ASP A 161 2.86 -3.55 -29.01
C ASP A 161 3.48 -3.81 -27.62
N SER A 162 4.51 -3.05 -27.24
CA SER A 162 5.10 -3.12 -25.91
C SER A 162 4.04 -2.90 -24.81
N PRO A 163 3.95 -3.80 -23.82
CA PRO A 163 3.00 -3.67 -22.72
C PRO A 163 3.22 -2.38 -21.96
N TRP A 164 2.14 -1.65 -21.67
CA TRP A 164 2.23 -0.40 -20.95
C TRP A 164 1.04 -0.17 -20.02
N VAL A 165 1.30 0.64 -19.00
CA VAL A 165 0.29 1.12 -18.06
C VAL A 165 0.43 2.62 -17.88
N SER A 166 -0.65 3.26 -17.45
CA SER A 166 -0.62 4.68 -17.13
C SER A 166 -1.58 5.01 -15.99
N GLY A 167 -1.38 6.19 -15.43
CA GLY A 167 -2.20 6.68 -14.33
C GLY A 167 -2.17 8.18 -14.18
N TRP A 168 -3.20 8.71 -13.52
CA TRP A 168 -3.31 10.13 -13.27
C TRP A 168 -2.91 10.51 -11.84
N ILE A 169 -2.22 11.63 -11.73
CA ILE A 169 -1.85 12.29 -10.49
C ILE A 169 -2.55 13.65 -10.48
N ARG A 170 -3.16 14.02 -9.36
CA ARG A 170 -3.53 15.42 -9.08
C ARG A 170 -2.94 15.84 -7.75
N ARG A 171 -2.11 16.89 -7.76
CA ARG A 171 -1.61 17.46 -6.51
C ARG A 171 -2.68 18.35 -5.89
N VAL A 172 -2.93 18.17 -4.60
CA VAL A 172 -3.87 18.97 -3.81
C VAL A 172 -3.12 19.67 -2.67
N GLU A 173 -3.74 20.71 -2.11
CA GLU A 173 -3.16 21.46 -1.01
C GLU A 173 -3.19 20.65 0.29
N SER A 174 -2.12 20.77 1.09
CA SER A 174 -2.04 20.14 2.42
C SER A 174 -2.71 21.03 3.45
N HIS A 175 -4.03 20.97 3.57
CA HIS A 175 -4.79 21.79 4.54
C HIS A 175 -4.66 21.34 6.00
N ARG A 176 -3.82 20.35 6.32
CA ARG A 176 -3.68 19.78 7.66
C ARG A 176 -2.20 19.63 8.03
N ASN A 177 -1.90 19.81 9.31
CA ASN A 177 -0.64 19.33 9.88
C ASN A 177 -0.63 17.80 9.81
N LEU A 178 0.06 17.29 8.80
CA LEU A 178 0.36 15.88 8.65
C LEU A 178 1.70 15.62 9.34
N SER A 179 1.77 14.53 10.11
CA SER A 179 3.04 14.10 10.71
C SER A 179 4.04 13.76 9.61
N HIS A 180 5.30 14.10 9.82
CA HIS A 180 6.39 13.65 8.94
C HIS A 180 6.79 12.20 9.20
N GLN A 181 6.39 11.62 10.33
CA GLN A 181 6.72 10.23 10.67
C GLN A 181 5.70 9.27 10.04
N PRO A 182 6.16 8.27 9.26
CA PRO A 182 5.27 7.28 8.67
C PRO A 182 4.66 6.41 9.77
N THR A 183 3.33 6.33 9.82
CA THR A 183 2.58 5.46 10.72
C THR A 183 1.35 4.88 10.00
N VAL A 184 0.83 3.75 10.47
CA VAL A 184 -0.41 3.17 9.92
C VAL A 184 -1.57 4.15 10.07
N GLN A 185 -1.60 4.93 11.15
CA GLN A 185 -2.60 5.97 11.38
C GLN A 185 -2.50 7.11 10.37
N LEU A 186 -1.27 7.52 10.01
CA LEU A 186 -1.05 8.52 8.95
C LEU A 186 -1.55 8.00 7.61
N ALA A 187 -1.20 6.78 7.23
CA ALA A 187 -1.70 6.14 6.01
C ALA A 187 -3.23 6.09 5.99
N SER A 188 -3.86 5.62 7.09
CA SER A 188 -5.32 5.61 7.23
C SER A 188 -5.95 7.00 7.05
N LYS A 189 -5.36 8.03 7.66
CA LYS A 189 -5.83 9.42 7.53
C LYS A 189 -5.75 9.91 6.09
N LEU A 190 -4.63 9.67 5.41
CA LEU A 190 -4.42 10.02 4.00
C LEU A 190 -5.42 9.30 3.09
N ALA A 191 -5.58 7.99 3.26
CA ALA A 191 -6.51 7.16 2.50
C ALA A 191 -7.97 7.63 2.65
N ASN A 192 -8.38 7.99 3.88
CA ASN A 192 -9.71 8.51 4.18
C ASN A 192 -9.95 9.92 3.60
N MET A 193 -8.89 10.69 3.37
CA MET A 193 -8.93 11.98 2.67
C MET A 193 -8.87 11.84 1.14
N GLY A 194 -8.79 10.62 0.60
CA GLY A 194 -8.64 10.37 -0.83
C GLY A 194 -7.22 10.61 -1.37
N ILE A 195 -6.22 10.79 -0.50
CA ILE A 195 -4.80 11.02 -0.85
C ILE A 195 -4.12 9.66 -1.05
N TRP A 196 -4.26 9.11 -2.26
CA TRP A 196 -3.82 7.76 -2.60
C TRP A 196 -2.30 7.59 -2.58
N TYR A 197 -1.56 8.41 -3.34
CA TYR A 197 -0.12 8.20 -3.56
C TYR A 197 0.67 8.25 -2.24
N ASP A 198 0.37 9.23 -1.39
CA ASP A 198 1.03 9.42 -0.10
C ASP A 198 0.64 8.31 0.90
N SER A 199 -0.61 7.85 0.89
CA SER A 199 -1.05 6.72 1.72
C SER A 199 -0.31 5.44 1.35
N LEU A 200 -0.26 5.11 0.06
CA LEU A 200 0.42 3.91 -0.43
C LEU A 200 1.92 3.97 -0.16
N ALA A 201 2.55 5.13 -0.40
CA ALA A 201 3.96 5.35 -0.09
C ALA A 201 4.27 5.19 1.41
N THR A 202 3.40 5.70 2.28
CA THR A 202 3.53 5.57 3.74
C THR A 202 3.52 4.09 4.15
N LEU A 203 2.59 3.29 3.64
CA LEU A 203 2.54 1.86 3.96
C LEU A 203 3.71 1.07 3.34
N ALA A 204 4.13 1.40 2.13
CA ALA A 204 5.28 0.77 1.50
C ALA A 204 6.57 1.00 2.30
N GLU A 205 6.77 2.22 2.80
CA GLU A 205 7.89 2.55 3.68
C GLU A 205 7.84 1.77 5.00
N LEU A 206 6.66 1.71 5.63
CA LEU A 206 6.46 0.91 6.85
C LEU A 206 6.73 -0.57 6.60
N LYS A 207 6.26 -1.13 5.49
CA LYS A 207 6.45 -2.54 5.14
C LYS A 207 7.93 -2.87 4.94
N ARG A 208 8.72 -1.96 4.37
CA ARG A 208 10.19 -2.11 4.31
C ARG A 208 10.87 -2.04 5.67
N LYS A 209 10.48 -1.07 6.50
CA LYS A 209 11.11 -0.86 7.82
C LYS A 209 10.70 -1.93 8.83
N GLN A 210 9.52 -2.51 8.68
CA GLN A 210 8.90 -3.44 9.63
C GLN A 210 8.27 -4.64 8.89
N PRO A 211 9.08 -5.45 8.16
CA PRO A 211 8.56 -6.50 7.29
C PRO A 211 7.77 -7.59 8.03
N ASN A 212 8.07 -7.81 9.31
CA ASN A 212 7.41 -8.82 10.15
C ASN A 212 6.27 -8.23 10.99
N ASN A 213 5.90 -6.95 10.82
CA ASN A 213 4.80 -6.35 11.59
C ASN A 213 3.44 -6.75 10.95
N PRO A 214 2.61 -7.54 11.65
CA PRO A 214 1.33 -8.01 11.11
C PRO A 214 0.37 -6.85 10.84
N THR A 215 0.37 -5.80 11.67
CA THR A 215 -0.49 -4.63 11.48
C THR A 215 -0.17 -3.90 10.18
N VAL A 216 1.11 -3.78 9.83
CA VAL A 216 1.55 -3.15 8.58
C VAL A 216 1.16 -4.03 7.37
N THR A 217 1.40 -5.34 7.47
CA THR A 217 1.05 -6.28 6.40
C THR A 217 -0.46 -6.31 6.14
N THR A 218 -1.28 -6.42 7.18
CA THR A 218 -2.75 -6.36 7.03
C THR A 218 -3.20 -5.02 6.48
N SER A 219 -2.64 -3.90 6.94
CA SER A 219 -3.01 -2.57 6.42
C SER A 219 -2.68 -2.40 4.94
N TRP A 220 -1.54 -2.94 4.48
CA TRP A 220 -1.16 -2.98 3.07
C TRP A 220 -2.16 -3.80 2.25
N GLN A 221 -2.48 -5.01 2.70
CA GLN A 221 -3.39 -5.91 2.01
C GLN A 221 -4.80 -5.31 1.91
N GLU A 222 -5.30 -4.74 3.00
CA GLU A 222 -6.61 -4.11 3.07
C GLU A 222 -6.72 -2.88 2.16
N LEU A 223 -5.66 -2.04 2.09
CA LEU A 223 -5.64 -0.89 1.21
C LEU A 223 -5.76 -1.33 -0.25
N LEU A 224 -4.96 -2.32 -0.67
CA LEU A 224 -4.99 -2.83 -2.05
C LEU A 224 -6.29 -3.56 -2.37
N ARG A 225 -6.81 -4.36 -1.44
CA ARG A 225 -8.12 -5.02 -1.57
C ARG A 225 -9.25 -4.01 -1.74
N SER A 226 -9.20 -2.87 -1.05
CA SER A 226 -10.22 -1.82 -1.14
C SER A 226 -10.32 -1.16 -2.52
N VAL A 227 -9.34 -1.40 -3.39
CA VAL A 227 -9.29 -0.91 -4.78
C VAL A 227 -9.20 -2.06 -5.80
N ASP A 228 -9.59 -3.27 -5.40
CA ASP A 228 -9.61 -4.47 -6.24
C ASP A 228 -8.23 -4.94 -6.74
N LEU A 229 -7.17 -4.64 -5.99
CA LEU A 229 -5.80 -5.10 -6.24
C LEU A 229 -5.39 -6.24 -5.30
N SER A 230 -6.35 -7.05 -4.85
CA SER A 230 -6.15 -8.16 -3.90
C SER A 230 -5.10 -9.16 -4.37
N ALA A 231 -5.04 -9.43 -5.68
CA ALA A 231 -4.05 -10.33 -6.24
C ALA A 231 -2.61 -9.84 -5.98
N ILE A 232 -2.38 -8.53 -6.06
CA ILE A 232 -1.05 -7.93 -5.87
C ILE A 232 -0.71 -7.76 -4.38
N ALA A 233 -1.68 -7.88 -3.48
CA ALA A 233 -1.53 -7.59 -2.06
C ALA A 233 -0.46 -8.41 -1.33
N GLU A 234 -0.18 -9.62 -1.82
CA GLU A 234 0.80 -10.54 -1.23
C GLU A 234 2.15 -10.52 -1.96
N VAL A 235 2.24 -9.81 -3.08
CA VAL A 235 3.48 -9.69 -3.86
C VAL A 235 4.52 -8.87 -3.06
N PRO A 236 5.81 -9.26 -3.11
CA PRO A 236 6.86 -8.48 -2.48
C PRO A 236 7.01 -7.08 -3.08
N LEU A 237 7.41 -6.13 -2.24
CA LEU A 237 8.01 -4.88 -2.72
C LEU A 237 9.37 -5.23 -3.32
N ALA A 238 9.60 -4.89 -4.58
CA ALA A 238 10.89 -5.06 -5.22
C ALA A 238 11.89 -4.07 -4.61
N ASN A 239 13.12 -4.54 -4.37
CA ASN A 239 14.23 -3.71 -3.88
C ASN A 239 14.84 -2.87 -5.00
#